data_AF-K0UNQ1-F1
#
_entry.id   AF-K0UNQ1-F1
#
_cell.length_a   1.000
_cell.length_b   1.000
_cell.length_c   1.000
_cell.angle_alpha   90.00
_cell.angle_beta   90.00
_cell.angle_gamma   90.00
#
_symmetry.space_group_name_H-M   'P 1'
#
loop_
_entity.id
_entity.type
_entity.pdbx_description
1 polymer ?
#
loop_
_entity_poly.entity_id
_entity_poly.type
_entity_poly.pdbx_seq_one_letter_code
_entity_poly.pdbx_strand_id
1 'polypeptide(L)' 'MTVLGNLAIDIIDGAPPSPGGCASFAGVALQVAGGPGRIIAMGAQRDHALFD' A
#
# COMPACT_ATOMS: atom_id res chain seq x y z
N MET A 1 9.47 -10.45 -5.66
CA MET A 1 9.19 -10.58 -4.23
C MET A 1 7.73 -10.24 -3.99
N THR A 2 7.05 -10.99 -3.11
CA THR A 2 5.65 -10.73 -2.77
C THR A 2 5.56 -10.29 -1.32
N VAL A 3 4.90 -9.17 -1.08
CA VAL A 3 4.63 -8.66 0.27
C VAL A 3 3.20 -9.01 0.63
N LEU A 4 3.04 -9.74 1.74
CA LEU A 4 1.74 -10.04 2.33
C LEU A 4 1.70 -9.35 3.70
N GLY A 5 0.67 -8.53 3.90
CA GLY A 5 0.48 -7.86 5.18
C GLY A 5 -0.78 -7.02 5.17
N ASN A 6 -1.10 -6.49 6.35
CA ASN A 6 -2.26 -5.62 6.50
C ASN A 6 -1.96 -4.24 5.92
N LEU A 7 -2.94 -3.71 5.20
CA LEU A 7 -2.95 -2.34 4.74
C LEU A 7 -3.65 -1.46 5.78
N ALA A 8 -3.32 -0.17 5.76
CA ALA A 8 -4.04 0.86 6.47
C ALA A 8 -4.34 2.01 5.50
N ILE A 9 -5.31 2.86 5.85
CA ILE A 9 -5.50 4.15 5.20
C ILE A 9 -5.06 5.20 6.20
N ASP A 10 -4.03 5.95 5.84
CA ASP A 10 -3.53 7.05 6.66
C ASP A 10 -4.42 8.28 6.42
N ILE A 11 -4.90 8.86 7.52
CA ILE A 11 -5.70 10.09 7.53
C ILE A 11 -4.86 11.15 8.23
N ILE A 12 -4.47 12.18 7.48
CA ILE A 12 -3.67 13.30 7.98
C ILE A 12 -4.52 14.57 7.87
N ASP A 13 -4.51 15.39 8.92
CA ASP A 13 -5.30 16.62 8.97
C ASP A 13 -4.97 17.55 7.81
N GLY A 14 -5.98 17.87 6.99
CA GLY A 14 -5.85 18.74 5.83
C GLY A 14 -5.28 18.08 4.56
N ALA A 15 -5.01 16.77 4.58
CA ALA A 15 -4.54 16.03 3.41
C ALA A 15 -5.60 15.02 2.91
N PRO A 16 -5.54 14.62 1.63
CA PRO A 16 -6.31 13.48 1.15
C PRO A 16 -5.91 12.17 1.85
N PRO A 17 -6.82 11.18 1.99
CA PRO A 17 -6.45 9.84 2.44
C PRO A 17 -5.35 9.23 1.59
N SER A 18 -4.42 8.51 2.22
CA SER A 18 -3.29 7.87 1.52
C SER A 18 -3.08 6.42 1.96
N PRO A 19 -2.44 5.58 1.13
CA PRO A 19 -1.99 4.25 1.54
C PRO A 19 -1.09 4.28 2.76
N GLY A 20 -1.40 3.42 3.73
CA GLY A 20 -0.65 3.24 4.96
C GLY A 20 -0.35 1.77 5.24
N GLY A 21 0.29 1.53 6.38
CA GLY A 21 0.69 0.20 6.84
C GLY A 21 2.02 -0.28 6.24
N CYS A 22 2.78 -1.06 7.02
CA CYS A 22 4.15 -1.46 6.67
C CYS A 22 4.26 -2.19 5.31
N ALA A 23 3.23 -2.94 4.92
CA ALA A 23 3.20 -3.65 3.65
C ALA A 23 3.21 -2.70 2.44
N SER A 24 2.48 -1.58 2.52
CA SER A 24 2.42 -0.55 1.48
C SER A 24 3.80 0.08 1.26
N PHE A 25 4.47 0.48 2.34
CA PHE A 25 5.82 1.06 2.27
C PHE A 25 6.88 0.06 1.79
N ALA A 26 6.78 -1.21 2.18
CA ALA A 26 7.65 -2.26 1.67
C ALA A 26 7.48 -2.47 0.16
N GLY A 27 6.25 -2.41 -0.36
CA GLY A 27 6.00 -2.47 -1.81
C GLY A 27 6.60 -1.30 -2.56
N VAL A 28 6.46 -0.06 -2.05
CA VAL A 28 7.11 1.13 -2.62
C VAL A 28 8.63 0.98 -2.63
N ALA A 29 9.23 0.53 -1.52
CA ALA A 29 10.67 0.31 -1.44
C ALA A 29 11.18 -0.72 -2.46
N LEU A 30 10.44 -1.81 -2.68
CA LEU A 30 10.76 -2.82 -3.70
C LEU A 30 10.70 -2.24 -5.12
N GLN A 31 9.71 -1.39 -5.40
CA GLN A 31 9.59 -0.71 -6.69
C GLN A 31 10.74 0.26 -6.94
N VAL A 32 11.10 1.07 -5.94
CA VAL A 32 12.26 1.99 -5.99
C VAL A 32 13.57 1.25 -6.18
N ALA A 33 13.72 0.08 -5.56
CA ALA A 33 14.90 -0.77 -5.72
C ALA A 33 15.01 -1.44 -7.11
N GLY A 34 14.03 -1.26 -8.00
CA GLY A 34 14.02 -1.82 -9.35
C GLY A 34 13.75 -3.34 -9.39
N GLY A 35 13.32 -3.92 -8.27
CA GLY A 35 12.98 -5.34 -8.18
C GLY A 35 11.52 -5.60 -8.58
N PRO A 36 11.19 -6.78 -9.14
CA PRO A 36 9.79 -7.16 -9.33
C PRO A 36 9.10 -7.33 -7.98
N GLY A 37 8.11 -6.49 -7.67
CA GLY A 37 7.36 -6.47 -6.41
C GLY A 37 5.85 -6.52 -6.65
N ARG A 38 5.12 -7.25 -5.80
CA ARG A 38 3.64 -7.16 -5.72
C ARG A 38 3.20 -7.14 -4.27
N ILE A 39 2.27 -6.25 -3.95
CA ILE A 39 1.52 -6.29 -2.69
C ILE A 39 0.28 -7.16 -2.92
N ILE A 40 0.04 -8.10 -2.02
CA ILE A 40 -1.20 -8.87 -1.98
C ILE A 40 -1.85 -8.59 -0.64
N ALA A 41 -3.12 -8.16 -0.68
CA ALA A 41 -3.88 -7.83 0.51
C ALA A 41 -5.37 -8.09 0.27
N MET A 42 -6.13 -8.18 1.37
CA MET A 42 -7.58 -8.16 1.34
C MET A 42 -8.05 -6.78 1.81
N GLY A 43 -8.84 -6.11 0.98
CA GLY A 43 -9.38 -4.79 1.26
C GLY A 43 -10.80 -4.65 0.73
N ALA A 44 -11.56 -3.72 1.30
CA ALA A 44 -12.89 -3.41 0.79
C ALA A 44 -12.79 -2.84 -0.63
N GLN A 45 -13.70 -3.24 -1.51
CA GLN A 45 -13.64 -2.89 -2.94
C GLN A 45 -13.59 -1.37 -3.19
N ARG A 46 -14.27 -0.58 -2.36
CA ARG A 46 -14.26 0.88 -2.44
C ARG A 46 -12.88 1.52 -2.18
N ASP A 47 -11.99 0.81 -1.49
CA ASP A 47 -10.69 1.31 -1.08
C ASP A 47 -9.58 0.86 -2.04
N HIS A 48 -9.88 0.01 -3.04
CA HIS A 48 -8.88 -0.51 -3.99
C HIS A 48 -8.18 0.59 -4.77
N ALA A 49 -8.93 1.62 -5.20
CA ALA A 49 -8.39 2.75 -5.97
C ALA A 49 -7.34 3.57 -5.21
N LEU A 50 -7.24 3.44 -3.88
CA LEU A 50 -6.17 4.08 -3.11
C LEU A 50 -4.83 3.33 -3.26
N PHE A 51 -4.85 2.02 -3.56
CA PHE A 51 -3.67 1.14 -3.56
C PHE A 51 -3.25 0.64 -4.96
N ASP A 52 -3.89 1.14 -6.03
CA ASP A 52 -3.53 0.91 -7.43
C ASP A 52 -2.39 1.86 -7.89
#